data_AF-A0A5N7UAK5-F1
#
_entry.id   AF-A0A5N7UAK5-F1
#
_cell.length_a   1.000
_cell.length_b   1.000
_cell.length_c   1.000
_cell.angle_alpha   90.00
_cell.angle_beta   90.00
_cell.angle_gamma   90.00
#
_symmetry.space_group_name_H-M   'P 1'
#
loop_
_entity.id
_entity.type
_entity.pdbx_description
1 polymer ?
#
loop_
_entity_poly.entity_id
_entity_poly.type
_entity_poly.pdbx_seq_one_letter_code
_entity_poly.pdbx_strand_id
1 'polypeptide(L)'
;MAKLHKSIFEKFSDWATKFTGSPYAFIGATALVIGWAVTGPLFNYSETWQLVINTGTTIITFLMVFLIQKSQNKDSKAIQIKLNELIAAHEKASNRIVDIEDLTEKELDQLHCYYEKLAVFAKEDADIHTSHSIDAAQRNQDYKHEFFKKKHEEWLERQNKKESI
;
A
#
# COMPACT_ATOMS: atom_id res chain seq x y z
N MET A 1 -0.65 28.75 -0.02
CA MET A 1 -1.73 28.20 -0.86
C MET A 1 -1.53 26.75 -1.34
N ALA A 2 -0.42 26.05 -1.02
CA ALA A 2 -0.19 24.67 -1.47
C ALA A 2 -0.89 23.55 -0.65
N LYS A 3 -1.23 23.80 0.63
CA LYS A 3 -1.91 22.80 1.50
C LYS A 3 -3.37 22.53 1.13
N LEU A 4 -4.06 23.49 0.51
CA LEU A 4 -5.50 23.38 0.20
C LEU A 4 -5.76 22.49 -1.03
N HIS A 5 -4.88 22.57 -2.05
CA HIS A 5 -5.05 21.85 -3.31
C HIS A 5 -4.88 20.32 -3.16
N LYS A 6 -3.96 19.90 -2.27
CA LYS A 6 -3.70 18.48 -2.00
C LYS A 6 -4.94 17.80 -1.43
N SER A 7 -5.66 18.46 -0.52
CA SER A 7 -6.89 17.92 0.07
C SER A 7 -8.05 17.82 -0.92
N ILE A 8 -8.18 18.72 -1.89
CA ILE A 8 -9.34 18.72 -2.80
C ILE A 8 -9.16 17.66 -3.86
N PHE A 9 -7.96 17.58 -4.47
CA PHE A 9 -7.65 16.53 -5.43
C PHE A 9 -7.70 15.14 -4.77
N GLU A 10 -7.18 14.98 -3.56
CA GLU A 10 -7.25 13.70 -2.85
C GLU A 10 -8.69 13.30 -2.49
N LYS A 11 -9.53 14.25 -2.04
CA LYS A 11 -10.96 13.98 -1.78
C LYS A 11 -11.73 13.66 -3.07
N PHE A 12 -11.45 14.38 -4.15
CA PHE A 12 -12.07 14.13 -5.45
C PHE A 12 -11.67 12.76 -5.98
N SER A 13 -10.38 12.42 -5.95
CA SER A 13 -9.90 11.12 -6.41
C SER A 13 -10.46 9.97 -5.56
N ASP A 14 -10.43 10.08 -4.23
CA ASP A 14 -11.00 9.07 -3.34
C ASP A 14 -12.52 8.92 -3.58
N TRP A 15 -13.24 10.01 -3.80
CA TRP A 15 -14.68 9.98 -4.12
C TRP A 15 -14.94 9.37 -5.50
N ALA A 16 -14.19 9.78 -6.52
CA ALA A 16 -14.33 9.31 -7.88
C ALA A 16 -14.01 7.81 -7.98
N THR A 17 -12.95 7.33 -7.33
CA THR A 17 -12.60 5.90 -7.28
C THR A 17 -13.64 5.08 -6.53
N LYS A 18 -14.16 5.59 -5.40
CA LYS A 18 -15.26 4.91 -4.68
C LYS A 18 -16.56 4.88 -5.47
N PHE A 19 -16.88 5.97 -6.16
CA PHE A 19 -18.09 6.07 -6.97
C PHE A 19 -18.01 5.11 -8.16
N THR A 20 -16.93 5.17 -8.94
CA THR A 20 -16.71 4.30 -10.11
C THR A 20 -16.60 2.82 -9.75
N GLY A 21 -16.12 2.48 -8.54
CA GLY A 21 -16.10 1.10 -8.03
C GLY A 21 -17.43 0.59 -7.47
N SER A 22 -18.47 1.43 -7.39
CA SER A 22 -19.76 1.08 -6.80
C SER A 22 -20.69 0.37 -7.81
N PRO A 23 -21.50 -0.61 -7.38
CA PRO A 23 -22.50 -1.26 -8.23
C PRO A 23 -23.47 -0.28 -8.90
N TYR A 24 -23.80 0.83 -8.22
CA TYR A 24 -24.68 1.86 -8.76
C TYR A 24 -24.07 2.61 -9.94
N ALA A 25 -22.75 2.85 -9.93
CA ALA A 25 -22.08 3.49 -11.06
C ALA A 25 -22.02 2.57 -12.28
N PHE A 26 -21.86 1.26 -12.07
CA PHE A 26 -21.95 0.27 -13.15
C PHE A 26 -23.34 0.30 -13.81
N ILE A 27 -24.42 0.23 -13.01
CA ILE A 27 -25.79 0.30 -13.52
C ILE A 27 -26.03 1.60 -14.29
N GLY A 28 -25.59 2.74 -13.75
CA GLY A 28 -25.69 4.04 -14.40
C GLY A 28 -24.92 4.11 -15.72
N ALA A 29 -23.69 3.58 -15.77
CA ALA A 29 -22.89 3.51 -16.99
C ALA A 29 -23.53 2.61 -18.04
N THR A 30 -24.05 1.43 -17.64
CA THR A 30 -24.79 0.54 -18.54
C THR A 30 -26.04 1.21 -19.10
N ALA A 31 -26.81 1.91 -18.27
CA ALA A 31 -27.99 2.66 -18.72
C ALA A 31 -27.61 3.78 -19.71
N LEU A 32 -26.49 4.46 -19.49
CA LEU A 32 -25.94 5.46 -20.41
C LEU A 32 -25.58 4.86 -21.78
N VAL A 33 -24.90 3.70 -21.78
CA VAL A 33 -24.55 2.98 -23.03
C VAL A 33 -25.80 2.50 -23.76
N ILE A 34 -26.80 1.98 -23.05
CA ILE A 34 -28.08 1.57 -23.64
C ILE A 34 -28.81 2.79 -24.23
N GLY A 35 -28.89 3.89 -23.48
CA GLY A 35 -29.50 5.14 -23.96
C GLY A 35 -28.83 5.67 -25.22
N TRP A 36 -27.50 5.67 -25.24
CA TRP A 36 -26.73 6.00 -26.44
C TRP A 36 -27.07 5.05 -27.60
N ALA A 37 -27.04 3.73 -27.40
CA ALA A 37 -27.36 2.74 -28.43
C ALA A 37 -28.77 2.94 -29.02
N VAL A 38 -29.77 3.23 -28.18
CA VAL A 38 -31.15 3.50 -28.60
C VAL A 38 -31.28 4.80 -29.40
N THR A 39 -30.42 5.79 -29.16
CA THR A 39 -30.36 7.00 -30.02
C THR A 39 -29.70 6.75 -31.37
N GLY A 40 -28.95 5.65 -31.56
CA GLY A 40 -28.25 5.32 -32.80
C GLY A 40 -29.11 5.31 -34.07
N PRO A 41 -30.30 4.67 -34.08
CA PRO A 41 -31.23 4.69 -35.21
C PRO A 41 -31.69 6.09 -35.62
N LEU A 42 -31.85 7.02 -34.68
CA LEU A 42 -32.23 8.42 -35.00
C LEU A 42 -31.13 9.15 -35.77
N PHE A 43 -29.86 8.80 -35.51
CA PHE A 43 -28.69 9.39 -36.16
C PHE A 43 -28.12 8.52 -37.29
N ASN A 44 -28.87 7.50 -37.74
CA ASN A 44 -28.43 6.53 -38.76
C ASN A 44 -27.04 5.92 -38.48
N TYR A 45 -26.68 5.74 -37.20
CA TYR A 45 -25.36 5.26 -36.80
C TYR A 45 -24.19 6.06 -37.41
N SER A 46 -24.37 7.38 -37.59
CA SER A 46 -23.38 8.26 -38.22
C SER A 46 -21.99 8.21 -37.55
N GLU A 47 -20.96 8.54 -38.32
CA GLU A 47 -19.58 8.69 -37.84
C GLU A 47 -19.48 9.64 -36.64
N THR A 48 -20.23 10.76 -36.65
CA THR A 48 -20.23 11.70 -35.52
C THR A 48 -20.83 11.08 -34.25
N TRP A 49 -21.88 10.27 -34.39
CA TRP A 49 -22.52 9.59 -33.25
C TRP A 49 -21.58 8.56 -32.61
N GLN A 50 -20.80 7.84 -33.42
CA GLN A 50 -19.76 6.92 -32.94
C GLN A 50 -18.56 7.67 -32.34
N LEU A 51 -18.14 8.76 -32.99
CA LEU A 51 -17.02 9.59 -32.53
C LEU A 51 -17.25 10.13 -31.12
N VAL A 52 -18.48 10.55 -30.79
CA VAL A 52 -18.81 11.11 -29.48
C VAL A 52 -18.56 10.10 -28.36
N ILE A 53 -19.02 8.85 -28.48
CA ILE A 53 -18.80 7.86 -27.42
C ILE A 53 -17.35 7.40 -27.35
N ASN A 54 -16.69 7.22 -28.50
CA ASN A 54 -15.31 6.78 -28.55
C ASN A 54 -14.37 7.84 -27.95
N THR A 55 -14.56 9.10 -28.33
CA THR A 55 -13.77 10.22 -27.81
C THR A 55 -14.03 10.43 -26.32
N GLY A 56 -15.30 10.42 -25.91
CA GLY A 56 -15.68 10.59 -24.50
C GLY A 56 -15.13 9.49 -23.60
N THR A 57 -15.29 8.23 -24.00
CA THR A 57 -14.79 7.09 -23.24
C THR A 57 -13.27 7.08 -23.18
N THR A 58 -12.58 7.47 -24.25
CA THR A 58 -11.11 7.57 -24.26
C THR A 58 -10.61 8.61 -23.25
N ILE A 59 -11.21 9.79 -23.22
CA ILE A 59 -10.85 10.85 -22.25
C ILE A 59 -11.12 10.36 -20.81
N ILE A 60 -12.30 9.79 -20.56
CA ILE A 60 -12.66 9.25 -19.24
C ILE A 60 -11.67 8.17 -18.81
N THR A 61 -11.34 7.24 -19.71
CA THR A 61 -10.39 6.14 -19.43
C THR A 61 -8.99 6.68 -19.14
N PHE A 62 -8.52 7.66 -19.92
CA PHE A 62 -7.22 8.31 -19.69
C PHE A 62 -7.17 8.96 -18.30
N LEU A 63 -8.21 9.70 -17.91
CA LEU A 63 -8.33 10.28 -16.57
C LEU A 63 -8.41 9.19 -15.49
N MET A 64 -9.14 8.12 -15.74
CA MET A 64 -9.33 7.01 -14.82
C MET A 64 -8.01 6.31 -14.48
N VAL A 65 -7.09 6.17 -15.45
CA VAL A 65 -5.75 5.61 -15.19
C VAL A 65 -5.02 6.41 -14.10
N PHE A 66 -5.03 7.74 -14.15
CA PHE A 66 -4.41 8.57 -13.11
C PHE A 66 -5.12 8.46 -11.76
N LEU A 67 -6.46 8.37 -11.75
CA LEU A 67 -7.23 8.19 -10.52
C LEU A 67 -6.91 6.83 -9.87
N ILE A 68 -6.89 5.76 -10.66
CA ILE A 68 -6.51 4.42 -10.22
C ILE A 68 -5.08 4.43 -9.69
N GLN A 69 -4.11 5.01 -10.42
CA GLN A 69 -2.72 5.11 -9.97
C GLN A 69 -2.59 5.88 -8.65
N LYS A 70 -3.36 6.97 -8.46
CA LYS A 70 -3.37 7.73 -7.21
C LYS A 70 -3.92 6.91 -6.05
N SER A 71 -5.03 6.19 -6.26
CA SER A 71 -5.62 5.31 -5.24
C SER A 71 -4.66 4.18 -4.89
N GLN A 72 -4.12 3.49 -5.90
CA GLN A 72 -3.17 2.40 -5.73
C GLN A 72 -1.90 2.87 -5.02
N ASN A 73 -1.34 4.03 -5.37
CA ASN A 73 -0.15 4.56 -4.70
C ASN A 73 -0.40 4.86 -3.20
N LYS A 74 -1.62 5.28 -2.83
CA LYS A 74 -1.99 5.48 -1.43
C LYS A 74 -2.13 4.15 -0.69
N ASP A 75 -2.77 3.17 -1.32
CA ASP A 75 -2.99 1.84 -0.74
C ASP A 75 -1.67 1.06 -0.58
N SER A 76 -0.76 1.13 -1.57
CA SER A 76 0.58 0.55 -1.48
C SER A 76 1.37 1.10 -0.28
N LYS A 77 1.36 2.42 -0.09
CA LYS A 77 2.00 3.05 1.09
C LYS A 77 1.41 2.59 2.40
N ALA A 78 0.09 2.43 2.47
CA ALA A 78 -0.56 1.93 3.68
C ALA A 78 -0.16 0.47 3.98
N ILE A 79 -0.01 -0.36 2.95
CA ILE A 79 0.48 -1.75 3.08
C ILE A 79 1.92 -1.75 3.59
N GLN A 80 2.80 -0.93 3.01
CA GLN A 80 4.20 -0.80 3.44
C GLN A 80 4.32 -0.43 4.90
N ILE A 81 3.58 0.60 5.36
CA ILE A 81 3.61 1.03 6.76
C ILE A 81 3.17 -0.11 7.69
N LYS A 82 2.11 -0.85 7.32
CA LYS A 82 1.65 -2.02 8.09
C LYS A 82 2.69 -3.13 8.14
N LEU A 83 3.39 -3.39 7.04
CA LEU A 83 4.47 -4.39 6.98
C LEU A 83 5.68 -3.94 7.79
N ASN A 84 6.06 -2.67 7.70
CA ASN A 84 7.15 -2.08 8.48
C ASN A 84 6.88 -2.20 9.98
N GLU A 85 5.65 -1.94 10.43
CA GLU A 85 5.25 -2.15 11.83
C GLU A 85 5.38 -3.62 12.25
N LEU A 86 4.93 -4.57 11.42
CA LEU A 86 5.07 -6.00 11.70
C LEU A 86 6.53 -6.46 11.74
N ILE A 87 7.38 -5.95 10.84
CA ILE A 87 8.82 -6.26 10.80
C ILE A 87 9.50 -5.66 12.03
N ALA A 88 9.22 -4.40 12.37
CA ALA A 88 9.78 -3.74 13.54
C ALA A 88 9.33 -4.39 14.86
N ALA A 89 8.12 -4.97 14.91
CA ALA A 89 7.63 -5.73 16.06
C ALA A 89 8.24 -7.14 16.16
N HIS A 90 8.92 -7.62 15.12
CA HIS A 90 9.52 -8.95 15.06
C HIS A 90 11.01 -8.91 15.41
N GLU A 91 11.35 -9.33 16.64
CA GLU A 91 12.67 -9.20 17.29
C GLU A 91 13.86 -9.82 16.51
N LYS A 92 13.62 -10.87 15.73
CA LYS A 92 14.65 -11.52 14.89
C LYS A 92 14.70 -10.98 13.46
N ALA A 93 13.78 -10.09 13.08
CA ALA A 93 13.80 -9.48 11.76
C ALA A 93 14.77 -8.30 11.77
N SER A 94 15.57 -8.16 10.71
CA SER A 94 16.48 -7.03 10.60
C SER A 94 15.69 -5.76 10.33
N ASN A 95 15.80 -4.76 11.21
CA ASN A 95 15.25 -3.43 10.99
C ASN A 95 15.77 -2.76 9.70
N ARG A 96 16.82 -3.31 9.08
CA ARG A 96 17.33 -2.87 7.78
C ARG A 96 16.38 -3.16 6.61
N ILE A 97 15.32 -3.96 6.82
CA ILE A 97 14.23 -4.18 5.86
C ILE A 97 13.11 -3.13 6.03
N VAL A 98 13.04 -2.46 7.18
CA VAL A 98 12.07 -1.37 7.38
C VAL A 98 12.43 -0.25 6.40
N ASP A 99 11.42 0.22 5.67
CA ASP A 99 11.57 1.25 4.62
C ASP A 99 12.50 0.83 3.45
N ILE A 100 12.53 -0.47 3.11
CA ILE A 100 13.35 -1.01 2.00
C ILE A 100 13.13 -0.29 0.66
N GLU A 101 11.95 0.30 0.45
CA GLU A 101 11.60 0.99 -0.79
C GLU A 101 12.28 2.35 -0.98
N ASP A 102 12.79 2.94 0.10
CA ASP A 102 13.52 4.21 0.07
C ASP A 102 15.04 4.00 -0.15
N LEU A 103 15.50 2.75 -0.18
CA LEU A 103 16.90 2.41 -0.46
C LEU A 103 17.26 2.70 -1.92
N THR A 104 18.51 3.11 -2.14
CA THR A 104 19.04 3.20 -3.49
C THR A 104 19.24 1.81 -4.10
N GLU A 105 19.26 1.72 -5.43
CA GLU A 105 19.45 0.44 -6.15
C GLU A 105 20.71 -0.31 -5.71
N LYS A 106 21.81 0.44 -5.45
CA LYS A 106 23.06 -0.14 -4.93
C LYS A 106 22.93 -0.72 -3.53
N GLU A 107 22.15 -0.07 -2.66
CA GLU A 107 21.90 -0.57 -1.30
C GLU A 107 20.97 -1.80 -1.33
N LEU A 108 20.01 -1.82 -2.25
CA LEU A 108 19.13 -2.97 -2.47
C LEU A 108 19.91 -4.20 -2.96
N ASP A 109 20.84 -4.02 -3.91
CA ASP A 109 21.74 -5.08 -4.39
C ASP A 109 22.64 -5.63 -3.28
N GLN A 110 23.19 -4.75 -2.44
CA GLN A 110 23.99 -5.17 -1.28
C GLN A 110 23.16 -5.98 -0.28
N LEU A 111 21.92 -5.56 -0.03
CA LEU A 111 21.00 -6.29 0.84
C LEU A 111 20.61 -7.64 0.25
N HIS A 112 20.36 -7.71 -1.06
CA HIS A 112 20.10 -8.95 -1.78
C HIS A 112 21.25 -9.95 -1.63
N CYS A 113 22.48 -9.51 -1.89
CA CYS A 113 23.68 -10.35 -1.76
C CYS A 113 23.92 -10.82 -0.32
N TYR A 114 23.58 -10.00 0.69
CA TYR A 114 23.64 -10.41 2.10
C TYR A 114 22.65 -11.55 2.41
N TYR A 115 21.40 -11.44 1.97
CA TYR A 115 20.37 -12.48 2.21
C TYR A 115 20.63 -13.75 1.41
N GLU A 116 21.18 -13.63 0.20
CA GLU A 116 21.62 -14.78 -0.60
C GLU A 116 22.67 -15.60 0.17
N LYS A 117 23.70 -14.94 0.72
CA LYS A 117 24.74 -15.59 1.54
C LYS A 117 24.15 -16.21 2.80
N LEU A 118 23.23 -15.52 3.49
CA LEU A 118 22.56 -16.05 4.67
C LEU A 118 21.76 -17.32 4.36
N ALA A 119 21.08 -17.37 3.22
CA ALA A 119 20.34 -18.55 2.77
C ALA A 119 21.26 -19.73 2.42
N VAL A 120 22.46 -19.46 1.90
CA VAL A 120 23.49 -20.48 1.67
C VAL A 120 23.98 -21.06 3.01
N PHE A 121 24.36 -20.22 3.97
CA PHE A 121 24.79 -20.68 5.29
C PHE A 121 23.71 -21.47 6.03
N ALA A 122 22.44 -21.03 5.97
CA ALA A 122 21.32 -21.76 6.58
C ALA A 122 21.07 -23.15 5.97
N LYS A 123 21.48 -23.38 4.71
CA LYS A 123 21.43 -24.71 4.08
C LYS A 123 22.59 -25.60 4.52
N GLU A 124 23.74 -25.02 4.86
CA GLU A 124 24.92 -25.73 5.37
C GLU A 124 24.78 -26.11 6.85
N ASP A 125 24.04 -25.31 7.64
CA ASP A 125 23.82 -25.48 9.09
C ASP A 125 22.79 -26.55 9.49
N ALA A 126 22.42 -27.46 8.59
CA ALA A 126 21.42 -28.52 8.82
C ALA A 126 21.91 -29.67 9.74
N ASP A 127 22.63 -29.36 10.82
CA ASP A 127 22.88 -30.30 11.93
C ASP A 127 21.66 -30.34 12.86
N ILE A 128 20.95 -31.46 12.83
CA ILE A 128 19.68 -31.73 13.52
C ILE A 128 19.80 -31.96 15.04
N HIS A 129 21.00 -31.83 15.64
CA HIS A 129 21.25 -32.29 17.01
C HIS A 129 21.36 -31.21 18.11
N THR A 130 21.27 -29.91 17.81
CA THR A 130 21.30 -28.85 18.83
C THR A 130 19.90 -28.31 19.15
N SER A 131 19.17 -29.03 19.99
CA SER A 131 17.87 -28.58 20.50
C SER A 131 18.04 -27.45 21.52
N HIS A 132 18.10 -26.21 21.04
CA HIS A 132 18.04 -25.01 21.89
C HIS A 132 16.59 -24.56 22.19
N SER A 133 15.58 -25.41 21.94
CA SER A 133 14.22 -24.94 21.62
C SER A 133 13.40 -24.39 22.78
N ILE A 134 13.59 -24.83 24.03
CA ILE A 134 12.73 -24.42 25.16
C ILE A 134 13.35 -23.27 25.94
N ASP A 135 14.60 -23.41 26.42
CA ASP A 135 15.29 -22.35 27.17
C ASP A 135 15.56 -21.10 26.33
N ALA A 136 15.83 -21.24 25.02
CA ALA A 136 16.01 -20.08 24.15
C ALA A 136 14.67 -19.44 23.77
N ALA A 137 13.57 -20.20 23.69
CA ALA A 137 12.25 -19.63 23.49
C ALA A 137 11.82 -18.79 24.70
N GLN A 138 12.04 -19.30 25.91
CA GLN A 138 11.67 -18.61 27.13
C GLN A 138 12.51 -17.34 27.36
N ARG A 139 13.83 -17.38 27.15
CA ARG A 139 14.68 -16.18 27.21
C ARG A 139 14.28 -15.10 26.20
N ASN A 140 13.87 -15.49 24.98
CA ASN A 140 13.37 -14.53 23.99
C ASN A 140 12.02 -13.94 24.43
N GLN A 141 11.14 -14.74 25.05
CA GLN A 141 9.86 -14.22 25.57
C GLN A 141 10.05 -13.24 26.74
N ASP A 142 10.97 -13.53 27.65
CA ASP A 142 11.27 -12.68 28.81
C ASP A 142 11.92 -11.35 28.37
N TYR A 143 12.89 -11.42 27.45
CA TYR A 143 13.50 -10.22 26.86
C TYR A 143 12.47 -9.37 26.13
N LYS A 144 11.55 -10.00 25.38
CA LYS A 144 10.46 -9.32 24.68
C LYS A 144 9.56 -8.57 25.66
N HIS A 145 9.16 -9.20 26.76
CA HIS A 145 8.31 -8.58 27.77
C HIS A 145 8.95 -7.32 28.37
N GLU A 146 10.23 -7.41 28.76
CA GLU A 146 11.01 -6.29 29.31
C GLU A 146 11.19 -5.15 28.30
N PHE A 147 11.51 -5.49 27.03
CA PHE A 147 11.72 -4.49 25.97
C PHE A 147 10.44 -3.70 25.67
N PHE A 148 9.29 -4.37 25.50
CA PHE A 148 8.02 -3.69 25.22
C PHE A 148 7.54 -2.85 26.39
N LYS A 149 7.74 -3.33 27.63
CA LYS A 149 7.43 -2.56 28.84
C LYS A 149 8.20 -1.24 28.86
N LYS A 150 9.52 -1.29 28.65
CA LYS A 150 10.38 -0.09 28.61
C LYS A 150 9.99 0.88 27.49
N LYS A 151 9.67 0.37 26.30
CA LYS A 151 9.21 1.20 25.17
C LYS A 151 7.87 1.86 25.43
N HIS A 152 6.95 1.17 26.10
CA HIS A 152 5.66 1.71 26.49
C HIS A 152 5.81 2.81 27.54
N GLU A 153 6.68 2.61 28.53
CA GLU A 153 7.05 3.62 29.52
C GLU A 153 7.66 4.88 28.86
N GLU A 154 8.64 4.71 27.95
CA GLU A 154 9.22 5.82 27.17
C GLU A 154 8.17 6.58 26.34
N TRP A 155 7.17 5.87 25.80
CA TRP A 155 6.08 6.49 25.03
C TRP A 155 5.16 7.31 25.95
N LEU A 156 4.78 6.77 27.11
CA LEU A 156 3.94 7.48 28.09
C LEU A 156 4.63 8.75 28.59
N GLU A 157 5.93 8.70 28.87
CA GLU A 157 6.71 9.88 29.26
C GLU A 157 6.72 10.97 28.18
N ARG A 158 6.82 10.58 26.90
CA ARG A 158 6.78 11.52 25.78
C ARG A 158 5.40 12.15 25.58
N GLN A 159 4.32 11.45 25.90
CA GLN A 159 2.96 11.99 25.82
C GLN A 159 2.70 12.95 26.99
N ASN A 160 3.04 12.56 28.22
CA ASN A 160 2.90 13.42 29.39
C ASN A 160 3.71 14.71 29.26
N LYS A 161 4.92 14.64 28.66
CA LYS A 161 5.75 15.83 28.38
C LYS A 161 5.16 16.75 27.31
N LYS A 162 4.31 16.23 26.41
CA LYS A 162 3.60 17.02 25.40
C LYS A 162 2.32 17.67 25.93
N GLU A 163 1.69 17.09 26.96
CA GLU A 163 0.50 17.67 27.61
C GLU A 163 0.86 18.70 28.68
N SER A 164 2.09 18.69 29.20
CA SER A 164 2.59 19.67 30.18
C SER A 164 3.19 20.95 29.57
N ILE A 165 3.06 21.16 28.25
CA ILE A 165 3.54 22.33 27.49
C ILE A 165 2.34 22.96 26.77
#